data_AF-A0A381RQZ3-F1
#
_entry.id   AF-A0A381RQZ3-F1
#
_cell.length_a   1.000
_cell.length_b   1.000
_cell.length_c   1.000
_cell.angle_alpha   90.00
_cell.angle_beta   90.00
_cell.angle_gamma   90.00
#
_symmetry.space_group_name_H-M   'P 1'
#
loop_
_entity.id
_entity.type
_entity.pdbx_description
1 polymer ?
#
loop_
_entity_poly.entity_id
_entity_poly.type
_entity_poly.pdbx_seq_one_letter_code
_entity_poly.pdbx_strand_id
1 'polypeptide(L)'
;MAIARISKEDLQARLESEPANSPILIDARLKYPYEHSTVTLPSAIRMLPDSYDASGLSQDNDIVVYDSDPGELASVQLAASLIRQGFRAVVLKGGINDWIAAKLPTDSKDAPVMAPPKAGALKG
;
A
#
# COMPACT_ATOMS: atom_id res chain seq x y z
N MET A 1 -11.94 -15.88 -6.37
CA MET A 1 -10.77 -16.55 -5.76
C MET A 1 -10.55 -15.90 -4.40
N ALA A 2 -10.36 -16.69 -3.34
CA ALA A 2 -9.99 -16.14 -2.03
C ALA A 2 -8.51 -15.72 -2.06
N ILE A 3 -8.21 -14.51 -1.58
CA ILE A 3 -6.84 -14.00 -1.48
C ILE A 3 -6.40 -14.10 -0.02
N ALA A 4 -5.21 -14.67 0.20
CA ALA A 4 -4.62 -14.77 1.53
C ALA A 4 -4.24 -13.39 2.08
N ARG A 5 -4.26 -13.26 3.40
CA ARG A 5 -3.93 -12.03 4.12
C ARG A 5 -2.76 -12.26 5.05
N ILE A 6 -1.88 -11.27 5.14
CA ILE A 6 -0.80 -11.20 6.14
C ILE A 6 -1.19 -10.18 7.20
N SER A 7 -0.86 -10.45 8.46
CA SER A 7 -1.05 -9.48 9.54
C SER A 7 0.04 -8.40 9.51
N LYS A 8 -0.20 -7.24 10.12
CA LYS A 8 0.81 -6.19 10.24
C LYS A 8 2.01 -6.64 11.09
N GLU A 9 1.77 -7.46 12.11
CA GLU A 9 2.82 -8.04 12.96
C GLU A 9 3.71 -9.00 12.17
N ASP A 10 3.11 -9.91 11.38
CA ASP A 10 3.86 -10.85 10.54
C ASP A 10 4.61 -10.13 9.43
N LEU A 11 4.01 -9.08 8.83
CA LEU A 11 4.69 -8.27 7.83
C LEU A 11 5.88 -7.54 8.43
N GLN A 12 5.72 -6.91 9.60
CA GLN A 12 6.81 -6.22 10.29
C GLN A 12 7.97 -7.18 10.60
N ALA A 13 7.69 -8.36 11.14
CA ALA A 13 8.72 -9.37 11.41
C ALA A 13 9.48 -9.81 10.15
N ARG A 14 8.81 -9.88 9.00
CA ARG A 14 9.45 -10.18 7.71
C ARG A 14 10.34 -9.03 7.22
N LEU A 15 9.92 -7.77 7.42
CA LEU A 15 10.71 -6.60 7.03
C LEU A 15 11.96 -6.41 7.92
N GLU A 16 11.92 -6.90 9.16
CA GLU A 16 13.06 -6.90 10.08
C GLU A 16 14.01 -8.09 9.87
N SER A 17 13.60 -9.07 9.07
CA SER A 17 14.41 -10.24 8.73
C SER A 17 15.43 -9.92 7.62
N GLU A 18 16.25 -10.92 7.25
CA GLU A 18 17.28 -10.78 6.20
C GLU A 18 16.74 -10.17 4.89
N PRO A 19 17.44 -9.19 4.28
CA PRO A 19 16.96 -8.47 3.09
C PRO A 19 16.60 -9.37 1.91
N ALA A 20 17.25 -10.53 1.78
CA ALA A 20 16.99 -11.50 0.73
C ALA A 20 15.56 -12.07 0.75
N ASN A 21 14.90 -12.05 1.92
CA ASN A 21 13.53 -12.55 2.10
C ASN A 21 12.50 -11.42 2.26
N SER A 22 12.91 -10.16 2.06
CA SER A 22 12.00 -9.03 2.20
C SER A 22 10.95 -9.05 1.08
N PRO A 23 9.65 -8.92 1.42
CA PRO A 23 8.59 -8.89 0.43
C PRO A 23 8.61 -7.58 -0.36
N ILE A 24 8.12 -7.63 -1.60
CA ILE A 24 7.85 -6.43 -2.39
C ILE A 24 6.54 -5.81 -1.89
N LEU A 25 6.58 -4.57 -1.44
CA LEU A 25 5.39 -3.85 -0.96
C LEU A 25 4.77 -3.04 -2.09
N ILE A 26 3.46 -3.20 -2.29
CA ILE A 26 2.72 -2.49 -3.33
C ILE A 26 1.60 -1.65 -2.71
N ASP A 27 1.65 -0.35 -2.96
CA ASP A 27 0.59 0.60 -2.62
C ASP A 27 -0.46 0.63 -3.73
N ALA A 28 -1.60 -0.01 -3.45
CA ALA A 28 -2.75 -0.09 -4.35
C ALA A 28 -3.83 0.96 -4.05
N ARG A 29 -3.54 1.95 -3.20
CA ARG A 29 -4.54 2.98 -2.86
C ARG A 29 -5.01 3.71 -4.10
N LEU A 30 -6.32 3.89 -4.19
CA LEU A 30 -6.95 4.73 -5.20
C LEU A 30 -6.42 6.16 -5.12
N LYS A 31 -6.64 6.92 -6.20
CA LYS A 31 -6.05 8.25 -6.38
C LYS A 31 -6.21 9.17 -5.16
N TYR A 32 -7.44 9.33 -4.67
CA TYR A 32 -7.73 10.27 -3.60
C TYR A 32 -7.08 9.89 -2.25
N PRO A 33 -7.25 8.65 -1.71
CA PRO A 33 -6.54 8.25 -0.49
C PRO A 33 -5.02 8.29 -0.59
N TYR A 34 -4.45 7.99 -1.76
CA TYR A 34 -3.01 8.08 -1.96
C TYR A 34 -2.51 9.53 -1.96
N GLU A 35 -3.16 10.43 -2.71
CA GLU A 35 -2.75 11.83 -2.85
C GLU A 35 -2.83 12.58 -1.52
N HIS A 36 -3.88 12.33 -0.74
CA HIS A 36 -4.09 12.98 0.56
C HIS A 36 -3.33 12.35 1.73
N SER A 37 -2.58 11.27 1.49
CA SER A 37 -1.68 10.67 2.48
C SER A 37 -0.29 11.28 2.43
N THR A 38 0.26 11.58 3.59
CA THR A 38 1.66 12.01 3.78
C THR A 38 2.63 10.85 4.00
N VAL A 39 2.13 9.61 4.00
CA VAL A 39 2.95 8.41 4.26
C VAL A 39 2.64 7.24 3.32
N THR A 40 3.61 6.34 3.19
CA THR A 40 3.53 5.02 2.55
C THR A 40 4.16 3.97 3.46
N LEU A 41 3.96 2.68 3.17
CA LEU A 41 4.82 1.65 3.77
C LEU A 41 6.27 1.82 3.27
N PRO A 42 7.28 1.33 4.02
CA PRO A 42 8.68 1.48 3.66
C PRO A 42 8.99 0.89 2.28
N SER A 43 9.61 1.67 1.40
CA SER A 43 10.00 1.28 0.04
C SER A 43 8.85 0.77 -0.84
N ALA A 44 7.60 1.14 -0.53
CA ALA A 44 6.44 0.68 -1.29
C ALA A 44 6.41 1.25 -2.72
N ILE A 45 6.10 0.37 -3.68
CA ILE A 45 5.93 0.73 -5.09
C ILE A 45 4.44 0.99 -5.34
N ARG A 46 4.11 2.14 -5.91
CA ARG A 46 2.71 2.44 -6.26
C ARG A 46 2.29 1.69 -7.53
N MET A 47 1.19 0.95 -7.46
CA MET A 47 0.57 0.32 -8.64
C MET A 47 -0.95 0.35 -8.52
N LEU A 48 -1.68 0.61 -9.61
CA LEU A 48 -3.13 0.66 -9.58
C LEU A 48 -3.73 -0.63 -10.16
N PRO A 49 -4.87 -1.13 -9.64
CA PRO A 49 -5.49 -2.37 -10.13
C PRO A 49 -5.80 -2.36 -11.63
N ASP A 50 -6.17 -1.19 -12.16
CA ASP A 50 -6.61 -1.02 -13.55
C ASP A 50 -5.46 -0.63 -14.50
N SER A 51 -4.29 -0.29 -13.97
CA SER A 51 -3.13 0.17 -14.74
C SER A 51 -1.85 -0.04 -13.93
N TYR A 52 -1.14 -1.12 -14.22
CA TYR A 52 0.17 -1.41 -13.64
C TYR A 52 1.08 -2.13 -14.62
N ASP A 53 2.40 -1.98 -14.41
CA ASP A 53 3.43 -2.75 -15.10
C ASP A 53 4.17 -3.60 -14.06
N ALA A 54 4.08 -4.92 -14.22
CA ALA A 54 4.72 -5.90 -13.33
C ALA A 54 6.02 -6.48 -13.93
N SER A 55 6.47 -6.01 -15.10
CA SER A 55 7.64 -6.58 -15.80
C SER A 55 8.95 -6.46 -15.02
N GLY A 56 9.07 -5.46 -14.15
CA GLY A 56 10.23 -5.26 -13.27
C GLY A 56 10.17 -5.99 -11.94
N LEU A 57 9.09 -6.73 -11.64
CA LEU A 57 8.94 -7.43 -10.37
C LEU A 57 9.62 -8.80 -10.41
N SER A 58 10.38 -9.10 -9.35
CA SER A 58 10.92 -10.44 -9.12
C SER A 58 9.79 -11.42 -8.82
N GLN A 59 9.80 -12.58 -9.48
CA GLN A 59 8.88 -13.69 -9.17
C GLN A 59 9.34 -14.52 -7.95
N ASP A 60 10.58 -14.33 -7.51
CA ASP A 60 11.16 -15.06 -6.38
C ASP A 60 10.76 -14.46 -5.02
N ASN A 61 10.27 -13.22 -5.00
CA ASN A 61 9.86 -12.52 -3.79
C ASN A 61 8.33 -12.59 -3.61
N ASP A 62 7.90 -12.72 -2.36
CA ASP A 62 6.49 -12.53 -2.03
C ASP A 62 6.10 -11.07 -2.24
N ILE A 63 4.89 -10.84 -2.75
CA ILE A 63 4.31 -9.52 -2.91
C ILE A 63 3.25 -9.29 -1.85
N VAL A 64 3.32 -8.15 -1.16
CA VAL A 64 2.30 -7.71 -0.22
C VAL A 64 1.66 -6.45 -0.76
N VAL A 65 0.37 -6.56 -1.09
CA VAL A 65 -0.43 -5.45 -1.61
C VAL A 65 -1.26 -4.84 -0.47
N TYR A 66 -1.30 -3.53 -0.36
CA TYR A 66 -2.14 -2.84 0.61
C TYR A 66 -2.92 -1.70 -0.03
N ASP A 67 -4.06 -1.38 0.58
CA ASP A 67 -4.79 -0.14 0.32
C ASP A 67 -5.16 0.53 1.65
N SER A 68 -6.16 1.42 1.63
CA SER A 68 -6.66 2.13 2.80
C SER A 68 -8.13 1.81 3.10
N ASP A 69 -8.76 0.91 2.33
CA ASP A 69 -10.18 0.65 2.43
C ASP A 69 -10.44 -0.49 3.42
N PRO A 70 -11.45 -0.40 4.31
CA PRO A 70 -11.73 -1.49 5.27
C PRO A 70 -12.03 -2.85 4.61
N GLY A 71 -12.54 -2.82 3.38
CA GLY A 71 -12.83 -4.02 2.58
C GLY A 71 -11.67 -4.49 1.70
N GLU A 72 -10.56 -3.76 1.67
CA GLU A 72 -9.33 -4.11 0.93
C GLU A 72 -9.58 -4.37 -0.57
N LEU A 73 -10.58 -3.69 -1.16
CA LEU A 73 -11.09 -4.04 -2.48
C LEU A 73 -10.04 -3.86 -3.57
N ALA A 74 -9.31 -2.73 -3.55
CA ALA A 74 -8.29 -2.42 -4.54
C ALA A 74 -7.09 -3.37 -4.42
N SER A 75 -6.63 -3.62 -3.20
CA SER A 75 -5.52 -4.53 -2.94
C SER A 75 -5.87 -5.99 -3.26
N VAL A 76 -7.09 -6.45 -2.97
CA VAL A 76 -7.60 -7.77 -3.39
C VAL A 76 -7.65 -7.88 -4.90
N GLN A 77 -8.15 -6.86 -5.61
CA GLN A 77 -8.22 -6.87 -7.07
C GLN A 77 -6.82 -6.97 -7.69
N LEU A 78 -5.87 -6.14 -7.24
CA LEU A 78 -4.50 -6.16 -7.75
C LEU A 78 -3.77 -7.45 -7.41
N ALA A 79 -3.86 -7.94 -6.17
CA ALA A 79 -3.27 -9.22 -5.76
C ALA A 79 -3.82 -10.38 -6.59
N ALA A 80 -5.13 -10.42 -6.86
CA ALA A 80 -5.73 -11.43 -7.72
C ALA A 80 -5.16 -11.39 -9.15
N SER A 81 -4.94 -10.20 -9.71
CA SER A 81 -4.37 -10.04 -11.04
C SER A 81 -2.89 -10.44 -11.09
N LEU A 82 -2.09 -10.11 -10.07
CA LEU A 82 -0.70 -10.56 -9.93
C LEU A 82 -0.60 -12.09 -9.80
N ILE A 83 -1.47 -12.73 -9.01
CA ILE A 83 -1.48 -14.20 -8.89
C ILE A 83 -1.79 -14.87 -10.23
N ARG A 84 -2.72 -14.33 -11.03
CA ARG A 84 -2.99 -14.85 -12.38
C ARG A 84 -1.80 -14.75 -13.33
N GLN A 85 -0.85 -13.86 -13.05
CA GLN A 85 0.40 -13.70 -13.78
C GLN A 85 1.55 -14.57 -13.23
N GLY A 86 1.29 -15.37 -12.19
CA GLY A 86 2.27 -16.29 -11.59
C GLY A 86 3.02 -15.75 -10.37
N PHE A 87 2.71 -14.53 -9.92
CA PHE A 87 3.33 -13.99 -8.70
C PHE A 87 2.71 -14.56 -7.42
N ARG A 88 3.51 -14.62 -6.35
CA ARG A 88 3.04 -14.96 -5.00
C ARG A 88 2.59 -13.69 -4.29
N ALA A 89 1.31 -13.35 -4.39
CA ALA A 89 0.77 -12.12 -3.77
C ALA A 89 -0.19 -12.41 -2.61
N VAL A 90 -0.12 -11.58 -1.56
CA VAL A 90 -1.05 -11.55 -0.42
C VAL A 90 -1.47 -10.11 -0.13
N VAL A 91 -2.55 -9.93 0.62
CA VAL A 91 -3.05 -8.61 1.04
C VAL A 91 -2.65 -8.31 2.47
N LEU A 92 -2.22 -7.07 2.75
CA LEU A 92 -2.04 -6.59 4.12
C LEU A 92 -3.41 -6.40 4.79
N LYS A 93 -3.68 -7.20 5.82
CA LYS A 93 -4.92 -7.11 6.59
C LYS A 93 -5.04 -5.74 7.25
N GLY A 94 -6.17 -5.06 7.02
CA GLY A 94 -6.46 -3.73 7.57
C GLY A 94 -5.75 -2.57 6.86
N GLY A 95 -4.92 -2.88 5.86
CA GLY A 95 -4.23 -1.89 5.04
C GLY A 95 -3.30 -0.95 5.82
N ILE A 96 -3.04 0.22 5.24
CA ILE A 96 -2.11 1.21 5.82
C ILE A 96 -2.64 1.85 7.11
N ASN A 97 -3.97 1.87 7.32
CA ASN A 97 -4.55 2.49 8.50
C ASN A 97 -4.20 1.72 9.78
N ASP A 98 -4.33 0.40 9.75
CA ASP A 98 -3.96 -0.46 10.88
C ASP A 98 -2.45 -0.46 11.12
N TRP A 99 -1.65 -0.36 10.05
CA TRP A 99 -0.20 -0.22 10.12
C TRP A 99 0.22 1.06 10.88
N ILE A 100 -0.37 2.20 10.51
CA ILE A 100 -0.12 3.49 11.16
C ILE A 100 -0.64 3.49 12.61
N ALA A 101 -1.83 2.93 12.86
CA ALA A 101 -2.40 2.84 14.20
C ALA A 101 -1.51 2.01 15.15
N ALA A 102 -0.82 1.01 14.62
CA ALA A 102 0.19 0.21 15.34
C ALA A 102 1.54 0.92 15.52
N LYS A 103 1.70 2.15 14.99
CA LYS A 103 2.93 2.95 15.04
C LYS A 103 4.14 2.24 14.43
N LEU A 104 3.90 1.46 13.39
CA LEU A 104 4.95 0.77 12.63
C LEU A 104 5.65 1.75 11.66
N PRO A 105 6.89 1.45 11.21
CA PRO A 105 7.67 2.35 10.36
C PRO A 105 6.97 2.71 9.04
N THR A 106 7.08 3.97 8.61
CA THR A 106 6.53 4.47 7.34
C THR A 106 7.51 5.39 6.64
N ASP A 107 7.46 5.43 5.32
CA ASP A 107 8.16 6.45 4.54
C ASP A 107 7.31 7.71 4.42
N SER A 108 7.98 8.86 4.40
CA SER A 108 7.34 10.14 4.14
C SER A 108 7.10 10.32 2.65
N LYS A 109 5.93 10.86 2.32
CA LYS A 109 5.50 11.17 0.96
C LYS A 109 4.95 12.59 0.92
N ASP A 110 5.32 13.36 -0.09
CA ASP A 110 4.71 14.66 -0.34
C ASP A 110 3.21 14.51 -0.67
N ALA A 111 2.38 15.24 0.05
CA ALA A 111 0.96 15.41 -0.22
C ALA A 111 0.71 16.89 -0.54
N PRO A 112 -0.17 17.22 -1.52
CA PRO A 112 -0.54 18.60 -1.76
C PRO A 112 -1.16 19.17 -0.49
N VAL A 113 -0.42 20.06 0.18
CA VAL A 113 -0.94 20.84 1.30
C VAL A 113 -1.99 21.76 0.70
N MET A 114 -3.26 21.58 1.04
CA MET A 114 -4.25 22.61 0.77
C MET A 114 -3.75 23.88 1.44
N ALA A 115 -3.37 24.88 0.64
CA ALA A 115 -3.00 26.18 1.17
C ALA A 115 -4.13 26.63 2.10
N PRO A 116 -3.83 27.08 3.34
CA PRO A 116 -4.86 27.57 4.22
C PRO A 116 -5.67 28.65 3.47
N PRO A 117 -7.00 28.64 3.58
CA PRO A 117 -7.82 29.66 2.92
C PRO A 117 -7.30 31.03 3.35
N LYS A 118 -7.09 31.93 2.39
CA LYS A 118 -6.65 33.31 2.68
C LYS A 118 -7.60 33.90 3.72
N ALA A 119 -7.05 34.26 4.89
CA ALA A 119 -7.80 34.99 5.91
C ALA A 119 -8.41 36.25 5.27
N GLY A 120 -9.74 36.34 5.27
CA GLY A 120 -10.48 37.50 4.73
C GLY A 120 -11.44 37.25 3.57
N ALA A 121 -11.67 36.01 3.12
CA ALA A 121 -12.61 35.73 2.01
C ALA A 121 -14.10 35.65 2.41
N LEU A 122 -14.46 35.83 3.68
CA LEU A 122 -15.85 36.00 4.09
C LEU A 122 -16.19 37.49 4.09
N LYS A 123 -16.69 37.97 2.95
CA LYS A 123 -17.41 39.25 2.90
C LYS A 123 -18.86 38.94 3.26
N GLY A 124 -19.31 39.47 4.39
CA GLY A 124 -20.72 39.49 4.78
C GLY A 124 -21.55 40.39 3.87
#